data_AF-A0A929HBX3-F1
#
_entry.id   AF-A0A929HBX3-F1
#
_cell.length_a   1.000
_cell.length_b   1.000
_cell.length_c   1.000
_cell.angle_alpha   90.00
_cell.angle_beta   90.00
_cell.angle_gamma   90.00
#
_symmetry.space_group_name_H-M   'P 1'
#
loop_
_entity.id
_entity.type
_entity.pdbx_description
1 polymer ?
#
loop_
_entity_poly.entity_id
_entity_poly.type
_entity_poly.pdbx_seq_one_letter_code
_entity_poly.pdbx_strand_id
1 'polypeptide(L)'
;MKKEKNIPRDPVWYPFTQMQEFMVHSPLPIASAQGCWLEDVNGRRYLDGVSSLWANVHGHQHPVINRAIEEQMGRVAHSTMLGLSHPGGIELARQLVELAPETLSRIFYSDSGATAVEIALKMAYQYWQLKGETQRYKFLKLSEAYHGDTIGAVSLGGMDLFHERFDRLLFDSIKVPTPNLYRHPFPGATAA
;
A
#
# COMPACT_ATOMS: atom_id res chain seq x y z
N MET A 1 -5.80 10.00 44.50
CA MET A 1 -4.89 10.32 43.38
C MET A 1 -4.26 9.03 42.88
N LYS A 2 -4.71 8.51 41.72
CA LYS A 2 -4.08 7.34 41.10
C LYS A 2 -2.68 7.75 40.64
N LYS A 3 -1.63 7.08 41.14
CA LYS A 3 -0.26 7.27 40.66
C LYS A 3 -0.26 6.99 39.15
N GLU A 4 -0.02 8.01 38.33
CA GLU A 4 0.32 7.83 36.93
C GLU A 4 1.53 6.89 36.90
N LYS A 5 1.31 5.67 36.42
CA LYS A 5 2.42 4.78 36.11
C LYS A 5 3.20 5.48 35.01
N ASN A 6 4.45 5.83 35.30
CA ASN A 6 5.37 6.42 34.35
C ASN A 6 5.73 5.33 33.34
N ILE A 7 4.88 5.12 32.33
CA ILE A 7 5.14 4.21 31.22
C ILE A 7 6.18 4.93 30.34
N PRO A 8 7.37 4.34 30.11
CA PRO A 8 8.33 4.89 29.16
C PRO A 8 7.62 5.10 27.82
N ARG A 9 7.66 6.32 27.27
CA ARG A 9 7.01 6.61 25.99
C ARG A 9 7.77 5.88 24.88
N ASP A 10 7.11 4.93 24.23
CA ASP A 10 7.57 4.36 22.97
C ASP A 10 7.73 5.50 21.94
N PRO A 11 8.91 5.67 21.32
CA PRO A 11 9.13 6.73 20.35
C PRO A 11 8.43 6.51 19.00
N VAL A 12 7.81 5.34 18.78
CA VAL A 12 7.19 4.98 17.51
C VAL A 12 5.78 5.57 17.39
N TRP A 13 5.51 6.26 16.28
CA TRP A 13 4.16 6.63 15.86
C TRP A 13 3.61 5.56 14.93
N TYR A 14 2.66 4.76 15.44
CA TYR A 14 2.14 3.60 14.72
C TYR A 14 1.11 4.02 13.64
N PRO A 15 1.14 3.42 12.45
CA PRO A 15 0.18 3.70 11.39
C PRO A 15 -1.22 3.22 11.81
N PHE A 16 -2.27 3.92 11.36
CA PHE A 16 -3.68 3.57 11.63
C PHE A 16 -4.03 3.30 13.10
N THR A 17 -3.34 3.97 14.03
CA THR A 17 -3.44 3.65 15.46
C THR A 17 -3.86 4.89 16.26
N GLN A 18 -4.86 4.73 17.13
CA GLN A 18 -5.16 5.74 18.14
C GLN A 18 -4.07 5.67 19.21
N MET A 19 -3.15 6.64 19.20
CA MET A 19 -1.94 6.58 20.02
C MET A 19 -2.21 6.65 21.53
N GLN A 20 -3.19 7.41 21.99
CA GLN A 20 -3.50 7.54 23.42
C GLN A 20 -3.98 6.21 24.04
N GLU A 21 -4.83 5.46 23.34
CA GLU A 21 -5.31 4.14 23.73
C GLU A 21 -4.21 3.09 23.58
N PHE A 22 -3.48 3.14 22.46
CA PHE A 22 -2.38 2.22 22.20
C PHE A 22 -1.27 2.31 23.25
N MET A 23 -0.96 3.50 23.77
CA MET A 23 0.03 3.64 24.84
C MET A 23 -0.39 2.97 26.17
N VAL A 24 -1.70 2.70 26.36
CA VAL A 24 -2.20 1.94 27.52
C VAL A 24 -2.06 0.43 27.31
N HIS A 25 -2.07 -0.02 26.06
CA HIS A 25 -2.00 -1.43 25.66
C HIS A 25 -0.62 -1.72 25.06
N SER A 26 0.29 -2.37 25.80
CA SER A 26 1.61 -2.71 25.26
C SER A 26 1.49 -3.38 23.88
N PRO A 27 2.22 -2.89 22.85
CA PRO A 27 2.18 -3.48 21.51
C PRO A 27 2.54 -4.96 21.58
N LEU A 28 1.94 -5.78 20.73
CA LEU A 28 2.34 -7.19 20.59
C LEU A 28 3.71 -7.23 19.92
N PRO A 29 4.80 -7.54 20.65
CA PRO A 29 6.14 -7.43 20.09
C PRO A 29 6.51 -8.76 19.45
N ILE A 30 6.44 -8.82 18.13
CA ILE A 30 6.84 -10.00 17.36
C ILE A 30 8.37 -10.08 17.31
N ALA A 31 8.93 -11.24 17.69
CA ALA A 31 10.37 -11.48 17.78
C ALA A 31 10.90 -12.37 16.66
N SER A 32 10.10 -13.33 16.19
CA SER A 32 10.47 -14.21 15.09
C SER A 32 9.23 -14.68 14.33
N ALA A 33 9.43 -15.32 13.17
CA ALA A 33 8.35 -15.84 12.36
C ALA A 33 8.85 -16.94 11.42
N GLN A 34 8.02 -17.93 11.11
CA GLN A 34 8.34 -19.00 10.16
C GLN A 34 7.07 -19.55 9.50
N GLY A 35 7.08 -19.67 8.18
CA GLY A 35 5.89 -20.11 7.43
C GLY A 35 4.74 -19.13 7.67
N CYS A 36 3.56 -19.62 8.07
CA CYS A 36 2.42 -18.77 8.39
C CYS A 36 2.35 -18.31 9.87
N TRP A 37 3.41 -18.51 10.66
CA TRP A 37 3.39 -18.24 12.10
C TRP A 37 4.27 -17.06 12.47
N LEU A 38 3.75 -16.18 13.33
CA LEU A 38 4.48 -15.18 14.08
C LEU A 38 4.71 -15.67 15.51
N GLU A 39 5.82 -15.31 16.13
CA GLU A 39 6.14 -15.63 17.52
C GLU A 39 6.54 -14.35 18.26
N ASP A 40 5.92 -14.08 19.41
CA ASP A 40 6.23 -12.91 20.24
C ASP A 40 7.48 -13.11 21.11
N VAL A 41 7.96 -12.04 21.76
CA VAL A 41 9.13 -12.08 22.68
C VAL A 41 8.96 -13.04 23.87
N ASN A 42 7.75 -13.50 24.16
CA ASN A 42 7.44 -14.44 25.23
C ASN A 42 7.32 -15.89 24.71
N GLY A 43 7.59 -16.12 23.42
CA GLY A 43 7.50 -17.44 22.78
C GLY A 43 6.07 -17.86 22.40
N ARG A 44 5.09 -16.96 22.47
CA ARG A 44 3.71 -17.27 22.07
C ARG A 44 3.58 -17.16 20.55
N ARG A 45 2.99 -18.20 19.96
CA ARG A 45 2.78 -18.29 18.51
C ARG A 45 1.38 -17.84 18.09
N TYR A 46 1.33 -17.16 16.95
CA TYR A 46 0.14 -16.59 16.33
C TYR A 46 0.11 -16.98 14.87
N LEU A 47 -1.06 -17.45 14.39
CA LEU A 47 -1.27 -17.60 12.95
C LEU A 47 -1.37 -16.20 12.34
N ASP A 48 -0.59 -15.92 11.30
CA ASP A 48 -0.70 -14.70 10.51
C ASP A 48 -1.93 -14.77 9.58
N GLY A 49 -3.12 -14.64 10.18
CA GLY A 49 -4.40 -14.75 9.48
C GLY A 49 -4.70 -13.60 8.51
N VAL A 50 -3.85 -12.58 8.49
CA VAL A 50 -3.97 -11.41 7.59
C VAL A 50 -2.77 -11.24 6.68
N SER A 51 -1.85 -12.21 6.67
CA SER A 51 -0.64 -12.19 5.84
C SER A 51 0.15 -10.88 5.96
N SER A 52 0.29 -10.38 7.19
CA SER A 52 1.02 -9.14 7.51
C SER A 52 0.59 -7.98 6.60
N LEU A 53 -0.70 -7.66 6.60
CA LEU A 53 -1.35 -6.65 5.74
C LEU A 53 -1.40 -7.06 4.27
N TRP A 54 -1.87 -8.28 4.03
CA TRP A 54 -2.19 -8.83 2.70
C TRP A 54 -0.99 -8.94 1.74
N ALA A 55 0.23 -8.81 2.24
CA ALA A 55 1.45 -8.75 1.44
C ALA A 55 2.28 -10.04 1.50
N ASN A 56 2.18 -10.82 2.58
CA ASN A 56 2.98 -12.02 2.76
C ASN A 56 2.37 -13.23 2.04
N VAL A 57 2.83 -13.49 0.81
CA VAL A 57 2.33 -14.60 -0.03
C VAL A 57 3.03 -15.93 0.26
N HIS A 58 4.34 -15.91 0.53
CA HIS A 58 5.18 -17.12 0.61
C HIS A 58 5.47 -17.59 2.04
N GLY A 59 4.94 -16.90 3.03
CA GLY A 59 5.26 -17.11 4.44
C GLY A 59 6.57 -16.44 4.87
N HIS A 60 6.73 -16.34 6.18
CA HIS A 60 7.89 -15.76 6.85
C HIS A 60 9.13 -16.67 6.73
N GLN A 61 10.31 -16.06 6.67
CA GLN A 61 11.62 -16.75 6.56
C GLN A 61 11.72 -17.65 5.32
N HIS A 62 11.22 -17.19 4.16
CA HIS A 62 11.29 -17.98 2.94
C HIS A 62 12.73 -18.08 2.42
N PRO A 63 13.34 -19.28 2.37
CA PRO A 63 14.79 -19.43 2.17
C PRO A 63 15.28 -18.90 0.82
N VAL A 64 14.47 -19.03 -0.23
CA VAL A 64 14.82 -18.53 -1.56
C VAL A 64 14.86 -16.99 -1.59
N ILE A 65 13.93 -16.32 -0.89
CA ILE A 65 13.84 -14.86 -0.89
C ILE A 65 14.99 -14.28 -0.06
N ASN A 66 15.21 -14.81 1.15
CA ASN A 66 16.30 -14.37 2.02
C ASN A 66 17.66 -14.50 1.32
N ARG A 67 17.93 -15.66 0.71
CA ARG A 67 19.16 -15.90 -0.04
C ARG A 67 19.33 -14.91 -1.20
N ALA A 68 18.29 -14.65 -1.97
CA ALA A 68 18.35 -13.70 -3.09
C ALA A 68 18.68 -12.26 -2.61
N ILE A 69 18.12 -11.84 -1.48
CA ILE A 69 18.40 -10.54 -0.86
C ILE A 69 19.87 -10.48 -0.39
N GLU A 70 20.34 -11.49 0.34
CA GLU A 70 21.73 -11.59 0.81
C GLU A 70 22.74 -11.56 -0.34
N GLU A 71 22.50 -12.33 -1.39
CA GLU A 71 23.36 -12.36 -2.58
C GLU A 71 23.40 -11.00 -3.30
N GLN A 72 22.27 -10.29 -3.41
CA GLN A 72 22.23 -8.97 -4.01
C GLN A 72 22.96 -7.93 -3.15
N MET A 73 22.77 -7.94 -1.83
CA MET A 73 23.48 -7.06 -0.89
C MET A 73 25.00 -7.25 -0.95
N GLY A 74 25.48 -8.48 -1.16
CA GLY A 74 26.90 -8.78 -1.36
C GLY A 74 27.50 -8.16 -2.63
N ARG A 75 26.68 -7.69 -3.57
CA ARG A 75 27.12 -7.04 -4.81
C ARG A 75 26.93 -5.52 -4.75
N VAL A 76 25.67 -5.08 -4.58
CA VAL A 76 25.29 -3.67 -4.48
C VAL A 76 23.92 -3.56 -3.81
N ALA A 77 23.85 -2.84 -2.70
CA ALA A 77 22.61 -2.61 -1.98
C ALA A 77 21.66 -1.66 -2.73
N HIS A 78 22.20 -0.60 -3.35
CA HIS A 78 21.41 0.36 -4.10
C HIS A 78 22.25 1.10 -5.15
N SER A 79 21.70 1.25 -6.35
CA SER A 79 22.14 2.20 -7.37
C SER A 79 20.89 2.75 -8.05
N THR A 80 20.85 4.05 -8.30
CA THR A 80 19.67 4.70 -8.90
C THR A 80 19.36 4.18 -10.32
N MET A 81 18.13 4.36 -10.79
CA MET A 81 17.77 4.24 -12.22
C MET A 81 17.65 5.61 -12.92
N LEU A 82 18.03 6.69 -12.24
CA LEU A 82 18.14 8.04 -12.81
C LEU A 82 19.44 8.14 -13.64
N GLY A 83 19.35 7.76 -14.92
CA GLY A 83 20.49 7.76 -15.86
C GLY A 83 21.44 6.57 -15.70
N LEU A 84 21.18 5.68 -14.74
CA LEU A 84 21.88 4.41 -14.54
C LEU A 84 20.87 3.25 -14.67
N SER A 85 21.36 2.01 -14.60
CA SER A 85 20.53 0.81 -14.61
C SER A 85 21.20 -0.32 -13.84
N HIS A 86 20.46 -1.39 -13.55
CA HIS A 86 20.98 -2.59 -12.91
C HIS A 86 20.26 -3.86 -13.40
N PRO A 87 20.98 -4.99 -13.55
CA PRO A 87 20.43 -6.22 -14.13
C PRO A 87 19.17 -6.75 -13.43
N GLY A 88 19.14 -6.70 -12.09
CA GLY A 88 17.98 -7.21 -11.32
C GLY A 88 16.68 -6.45 -11.59
N GLY A 89 16.75 -5.14 -11.83
CA GLY A 89 15.57 -4.34 -12.17
C GLY A 89 15.09 -4.62 -13.59
N ILE A 90 16.02 -4.80 -14.55
CA ILE A 90 15.67 -5.15 -15.93
C ILE A 90 15.01 -6.54 -15.98
N GLU A 91 15.58 -7.52 -15.30
CA GLU A 91 15.06 -8.89 -15.31
C GLU A 91 13.67 -8.96 -14.67
N LEU A 92 13.47 -8.28 -13.53
CA LEU A 92 12.14 -8.17 -12.92
C LEU A 92 11.15 -7.50 -13.87
N ALA A 93 11.54 -6.41 -14.56
CA ALA A 93 10.66 -5.71 -15.49
C ALA A 93 10.22 -6.63 -16.64
N ARG A 94 11.15 -7.42 -17.19
CA ARG A 94 10.87 -8.39 -18.25
C ARG A 94 9.86 -9.44 -17.80
N GLN A 95 10.08 -10.05 -16.64
CA GLN A 95 9.18 -11.07 -16.09
C GLN A 95 7.79 -10.51 -15.77
N LEU A 96 7.71 -9.29 -15.24
CA LEU A 96 6.42 -8.65 -14.96
C LEU A 96 5.63 -8.35 -16.23
N VAL A 97 6.30 -7.89 -17.30
CA VAL A 97 5.65 -7.65 -18.60
C VAL A 97 5.14 -8.96 -19.23
N GLU A 98 5.86 -10.07 -19.07
CA GLU A 98 5.42 -11.39 -19.56
C GLU A 98 4.16 -11.91 -18.85
N LEU A 99 3.94 -11.51 -17.59
CA LEU A 99 2.75 -11.89 -16.80
C LEU A 99 1.59 -10.91 -16.98
N ALA A 100 1.85 -9.69 -17.41
CA ALA A 100 0.84 -8.65 -17.56
C ALA A 100 -0.03 -8.87 -18.82
N PRO A 101 -1.24 -8.30 -18.89
CA PRO A 101 -2.00 -8.24 -20.14
C PRO A 101 -1.18 -7.61 -21.27
N GLU A 102 -1.38 -8.05 -22.51
CA GLU A 102 -0.59 -7.62 -23.69
C GLU A 102 -0.53 -6.10 -23.89
N THR A 103 -1.51 -5.36 -23.37
CA THR A 103 -1.56 -3.89 -23.44
C THR A 103 -0.57 -3.18 -22.51
N LEU A 104 0.03 -3.88 -21.54
CA LEU A 104 0.99 -3.34 -20.58
C LEU A 104 2.40 -3.85 -20.87
N SER A 105 3.22 -3.00 -21.51
CA SER A 105 4.56 -3.38 -22.00
C SER A 105 5.72 -2.64 -21.33
N ARG A 106 5.47 -1.84 -20.29
CA ARG A 106 6.47 -1.01 -19.61
C ARG A 106 6.22 -0.99 -18.11
N ILE A 107 7.30 -0.91 -17.33
CA ILE A 107 7.28 -0.86 -15.88
C ILE A 107 7.88 0.46 -15.40
N PHE A 108 7.23 1.08 -14.41
CA PHE A 108 7.78 2.17 -13.62
C PHE A 108 7.77 1.71 -12.16
N TYR A 109 8.93 1.76 -11.49
CA TYR A 109 9.08 1.29 -10.11
C TYR A 109 8.76 2.38 -9.08
N SER A 110 8.23 1.94 -7.94
CA SER A 110 8.05 2.73 -6.72
C SER A 110 8.22 1.83 -5.49
N ASP A 111 8.18 2.44 -4.32
CA ASP A 111 8.42 1.82 -3.02
C ASP A 111 7.14 1.35 -2.30
N SER A 112 5.96 1.83 -2.71
CA SER A 112 4.68 1.43 -2.12
C SER A 112 3.53 1.47 -3.13
N GLY A 113 2.39 0.89 -2.76
CA GLY A 113 1.16 0.99 -3.55
C GLY A 113 0.64 2.43 -3.68
N ALA A 114 0.75 3.24 -2.62
CA ALA A 114 0.32 4.64 -2.65
C ALA A 114 1.16 5.46 -3.64
N THR A 115 2.48 5.28 -3.63
CA THR A 115 3.37 5.98 -4.58
C THR A 115 3.19 5.48 -6.02
N ALA A 116 2.85 4.20 -6.22
CA ALA A 116 2.47 3.69 -7.54
C ALA A 116 1.20 4.37 -8.07
N VAL A 117 0.20 4.59 -7.22
CA VAL A 117 -1.02 5.33 -7.59
C VAL A 117 -0.72 6.79 -7.92
N GLU A 118 0.15 7.47 -7.16
CA GLU A 118 0.60 8.85 -7.47
C GLU A 118 1.26 8.94 -8.85
N ILE A 119 2.10 7.95 -9.19
CA ILE A 119 2.73 7.86 -10.50
C ILE A 119 1.68 7.67 -11.60
N ALA A 120 0.75 6.73 -11.42
CA ALA A 120 -0.31 6.46 -12.38
C ALA A 120 -1.21 7.70 -12.60
N LEU A 121 -1.58 8.38 -11.52
CA LEU A 121 -2.34 9.64 -11.53
C LEU A 121 -1.62 10.69 -12.38
N LYS A 122 -0.32 10.92 -12.11
CA LYS A 122 0.49 11.89 -12.85
C LYS A 122 0.66 11.53 -14.31
N MET A 123 0.89 10.25 -14.63
CA MET A 123 1.02 9.78 -16.01
C MET A 123 -0.28 9.95 -16.79
N ALA A 124 -1.43 9.61 -16.20
CA ALA A 124 -2.73 9.78 -16.83
C ALA A 124 -3.06 11.26 -17.08
N TYR A 125 -2.81 12.13 -16.10
CA TYR A 125 -2.97 13.58 -16.27
C TYR A 125 -2.04 14.11 -17.36
N GLN A 126 -0.74 13.83 -17.26
CA GLN A 126 0.30 14.32 -18.18
C GLN A 126 0.03 13.86 -19.62
N TYR A 127 -0.45 12.64 -19.83
CA TYR A 127 -0.84 12.15 -21.15
C TYR A 127 -1.82 13.09 -21.84
N TRP A 128 -2.91 13.49 -21.17
CA TRP A 128 -3.90 14.40 -21.76
C TRP A 128 -3.36 15.80 -22.00
N GLN A 129 -2.49 16.31 -21.11
CA GLN A 129 -1.83 17.60 -21.31
C GLN A 129 -0.95 17.58 -22.56
N LEU A 130 -0.16 16.51 -22.77
CA LEU A 130 0.69 16.34 -23.95
C LEU A 130 -0.11 16.13 -25.25
N LYS A 131 -1.35 15.64 -25.15
CA LYS A 131 -2.29 15.54 -26.28
C LYS A 131 -3.01 16.86 -26.60
N GLY A 132 -2.80 17.91 -25.81
CA GLY A 132 -3.47 19.21 -25.97
C GLY A 132 -4.88 19.28 -25.37
N GLU A 133 -5.38 18.20 -24.76
CA GLU A 133 -6.69 18.14 -24.13
C GLU A 133 -6.62 18.61 -22.66
N THR A 134 -6.23 19.86 -22.46
CA THR A 134 -5.90 20.42 -21.13
C THR A 134 -7.08 20.45 -20.15
N GLN A 135 -8.32 20.37 -20.66
CA GLN A 135 -9.54 20.32 -19.85
C GLN A 135 -9.83 18.92 -19.26
N ARG A 136 -9.04 17.88 -19.58
CA ARG A 136 -9.15 16.56 -18.95
C ARG A 136 -8.26 16.48 -17.70
N TYR A 137 -8.81 16.90 -16.57
CA TYR A 137 -8.11 16.93 -15.28
C TYR A 137 -8.88 16.32 -14.10
N LYS A 138 -10.14 15.92 -14.30
CA LYS A 138 -10.95 15.28 -13.25
C LYS A 138 -10.81 13.76 -13.28
N PHE A 139 -10.86 13.17 -12.10
CA PHE A 139 -10.81 11.73 -11.89
C PHE A 139 -12.13 11.22 -11.31
N LEU A 140 -12.45 9.96 -11.59
CA LEU A 140 -13.60 9.24 -11.04
C LEU A 140 -13.12 8.18 -10.05
N LYS A 141 -13.83 8.04 -8.93
CA LYS A 141 -13.52 7.08 -7.86
C LYS A 141 -14.77 6.39 -7.32
N LEU A 142 -14.59 5.20 -6.74
CA LEU A 142 -15.65 4.44 -6.09
C LEU A 142 -15.78 4.84 -4.62
N SER A 143 -16.99 4.77 -4.06
CA SER A 143 -17.32 5.28 -2.73
C SER A 143 -16.67 4.55 -1.55
N GLU A 144 -16.12 3.37 -1.77
CA GLU A 144 -15.44 2.55 -0.74
C GLU A 144 -14.02 2.15 -1.19
N ALA A 145 -13.47 2.79 -2.22
CA ALA A 145 -12.13 2.47 -2.70
C ALA A 145 -11.04 2.85 -1.69
N TYR A 146 -9.98 2.04 -1.65
CA TYR A 146 -8.72 2.36 -0.98
C TYR A 146 -7.60 2.33 -2.02
N HIS A 147 -6.79 3.41 -2.06
CA HIS A 147 -5.68 3.54 -3.00
C HIS A 147 -4.35 3.93 -2.32
N GLY A 148 -4.31 3.98 -0.98
CA GLY A 148 -3.16 4.42 -0.20
C GLY A 148 -3.37 5.77 0.49
N ASP A 149 -2.34 6.21 1.21
CA ASP A 149 -2.45 7.29 2.21
C ASP A 149 -1.66 8.57 1.88
N THR A 150 -1.06 8.65 0.68
CA THR A 150 -0.52 9.90 0.15
C THR A 150 -1.65 10.81 -0.35
N ILE A 151 -1.44 12.12 -0.42
CA ILE A 151 -2.50 13.09 -0.74
C ILE A 151 -3.24 12.75 -2.06
N GLY A 152 -2.52 12.35 -3.11
CA GLY A 152 -3.16 11.99 -4.37
C GLY A 152 -3.88 10.65 -4.32
N ALA A 153 -3.31 9.66 -3.63
CA ALA A 153 -3.95 8.36 -3.40
C ALA A 153 -5.24 8.49 -2.58
N VAL A 154 -5.21 9.26 -1.49
CA VAL A 154 -6.36 9.61 -0.64
C VAL A 154 -7.40 10.40 -1.43
N SER A 155 -6.98 11.34 -2.28
CA SER A 155 -7.90 12.07 -3.16
C SER A 155 -8.66 11.14 -4.11
N LEU A 156 -8.06 10.02 -4.52
CA LEU A 156 -8.71 8.97 -5.32
C LEU A 156 -9.44 7.92 -4.46
N GLY A 157 -9.26 7.89 -3.14
CA GLY A 157 -9.98 6.99 -2.25
C GLY A 157 -11.46 7.33 -2.10
N GLY A 158 -12.26 6.37 -1.66
CA GLY A 158 -13.70 6.51 -1.39
C GLY A 158 -14.09 6.63 0.09
N MET A 159 -13.25 6.12 0.99
CA MET A 159 -13.58 5.97 2.41
C MET A 159 -13.43 7.28 3.20
N ASP A 160 -14.57 7.86 3.62
CA ASP A 160 -14.60 9.17 4.28
C ASP A 160 -13.75 9.23 5.57
N LEU A 161 -13.64 8.10 6.30
CA LEU A 161 -12.80 7.96 7.50
C LEU A 161 -11.33 8.36 7.25
N PHE A 162 -10.80 8.11 6.05
CA PHE A 162 -9.42 8.44 5.70
C PHE A 162 -9.27 9.85 5.13
N HIS A 163 -10.37 10.50 4.74
CA HIS A 163 -10.34 11.76 3.98
C HIS A 163 -10.74 12.97 4.81
N GLU A 164 -11.70 12.82 5.73
CA GLU A 164 -12.41 13.94 6.35
C GLU A 164 -11.46 14.92 7.03
N ARG A 165 -10.39 14.43 7.66
CA ARG A 165 -9.39 15.27 8.35
C ARG A 165 -8.46 16.03 7.41
N PHE A 166 -8.36 15.61 6.15
CA PHE A 166 -7.41 16.15 5.16
C PHE A 166 -8.11 16.82 3.98
N ASP A 167 -9.43 17.01 4.04
CA ASP A 167 -10.29 17.51 2.96
C ASP A 167 -9.71 18.70 2.18
N ARG A 168 -9.16 19.69 2.89
CA ARG A 168 -8.58 20.93 2.32
C ARG A 168 -7.30 20.71 1.52
N LEU A 169 -6.67 19.56 1.64
CA LEU A 169 -5.46 19.18 0.90
C LEU A 169 -5.78 18.32 -0.32
N LEU A 170 -7.00 17.80 -0.43
CA LEU A 170 -7.38 16.86 -1.48
C LEU A 170 -7.84 17.61 -2.74
N PHE A 171 -7.53 17.05 -3.91
CA PHE A 171 -8.07 17.57 -5.16
C PHE A 171 -9.49 17.06 -5.44
N ASP A 172 -10.25 17.82 -6.24
CA ASP A 172 -11.62 17.47 -6.62
C ASP A 172 -11.70 16.21 -7.49
N SER A 173 -12.61 15.30 -7.15
CA SER A 173 -12.83 14.04 -7.86
C SER A 173 -14.32 13.64 -7.80
N ILE A 174 -14.77 12.93 -8.83
CA ILE A 174 -16.16 12.49 -8.95
C ILE A 174 -16.30 11.14 -8.24
N LYS A 175 -17.04 11.12 -7.13
CA LYS A 175 -17.35 9.90 -6.36
C LYS A 175 -18.61 9.23 -6.93
N VAL A 176 -18.52 7.93 -7.27
CA VAL A 176 -19.66 7.09 -7.68
C VAL A 176 -19.80 5.88 -6.74
N PRO A 177 -20.97 5.22 -6.67
CA PRO A 177 -21.15 4.09 -5.78
C PRO A 177 -20.23 2.91 -6.09
N THR A 178 -19.72 2.24 -5.05
CA THR A 178 -19.06 0.94 -5.18
C THR A 178 -20.04 -0.12 -5.71
N PRO A 179 -19.61 -1.04 -6.60
CA PRO A 179 -20.44 -2.13 -7.12
C PRO A 179 -20.65 -3.24 -6.06
N ASN A 180 -21.31 -2.90 -4.95
CA ASN A 180 -21.66 -3.82 -3.89
C ASN A 180 -23.06 -4.39 -4.14
N LEU A 181 -23.15 -5.59 -4.72
CA LEU A 181 -24.43 -6.22 -5.05
C LEU A 181 -25.31 -6.51 -3.82
N TYR A 182 -24.68 -6.81 -2.68
CA TYR A 182 -25.42 -7.07 -1.43
C TYR A 182 -26.02 -5.78 -0.84
N ARG A 183 -25.36 -4.64 -1.03
CA ARG A 183 -25.83 -3.31 -0.59
C ARG A 183 -26.04 -2.37 -1.78
N HIS A 184 -26.64 -2.89 -2.84
CA HIS A 184 -26.75 -2.14 -4.08
C HIS A 184 -27.61 -0.88 -3.86
N PRO A 185 -27.14 0.32 -4.25
CA PRO A 185 -27.83 1.58 -3.96
C PRO A 185 -29.13 1.76 -4.78
N PHE A 186 -29.31 0.96 -5.83
CA PHE A 186 -30.51 0.95 -6.66
C PHE A 186 -31.30 -0.37 -6.48
N PRO A 187 -32.58 -0.32 -6.08
CA PRO A 187 -33.43 -1.51 -6.01
C PRO A 187 -33.55 -2.20 -7.37
N GLY A 188 -33.38 -3.53 -7.42
CA GLY A 188 -33.65 -4.35 -8.62
C GLY A 188 -32.44 -4.69 -9.51
N ALA A 189 -31.24 -4.19 -9.22
CA ALA A 189 -30.03 -4.68 -9.89
C ALA A 189 -29.65 -6.05 -9.32
N THR A 190 -29.88 -7.10 -10.10
CA THR A 190 -29.40 -8.45 -9.80
C THR A 190 -28.15 -8.73 -10.64
N ALA A 191 -27.26 -9.60 -10.14
CA ALA A 191 -26.15 -10.09 -10.94
C ALA A 191 -26.69 -10.73 -12.22
N ALA A 192 -26.20 -10.28 -13.38
CA ALA A 192 -26.46 -10.92 -14.66
C ALA A 192 -25.78 -12.29 -14.75
#